data_AF-T0YLH9-F1
#
_entry.id   AF-T0YLH9-F1
#
_cell.length_a   1.000
_cell.length_b   1.000
_cell.length_c   1.000
_cell.angle_alpha   90.00
_cell.angle_beta   90.00
_cell.angle_gamma   90.00
#
_symmetry.space_group_name_H-M   'P 1'
#
loop_
_entity.id
_entity.type
_entity.pdbx_description
1 polymer ?
#
loop_
_entity_poly.entity_id
_entity_poly.type
_entity_poly.pdbx_seq_one_letter_code
_entity_poly.pdbx_strand_id
1 'polypeptide(L)'
;MKDLARIVESMAKAAKEAGVTIVAGDTKVVEQGNGDGVFITTTGLGFLPDGDELSGDLVRPGDVILLSGTLGDHGVAIMSQRENLSFDTPILSDTAALNGLVATILAAGTNLKVMRDPTRGGLAATVNEIAHQSGVGIHLDEANIPVRPEVEAACELLGLDPLNI
;
A
#
# COMPACT_ATOMS: atom_id res chain seq x y z
N MET A 1 -2.96 -14.52 24.32
CA MET A 1 -4.20 -13.73 24.45
C MET A 1 -3.97 -12.22 24.35
N LYS A 2 -2.94 -11.65 25.01
CA LYS A 2 -2.64 -10.20 24.91
C LYS A 2 -2.40 -9.72 23.47
N ASP A 3 -1.70 -10.49 22.64
CA ASP A 3 -1.44 -10.11 21.24
C ASP A 3 -2.70 -10.07 20.39
N LEU A 4 -3.58 -11.07 20.48
CA LEU A 4 -4.83 -11.07 19.74
C LEU A 4 -5.72 -9.88 20.14
N ALA A 5 -5.81 -9.56 21.44
CA ALA A 5 -6.55 -8.39 21.90
C ALA A 5 -5.99 -7.10 21.31
N ARG A 6 -4.66 -6.91 21.34
CA ARG A 6 -3.99 -5.75 20.73
C ARG A 6 -4.25 -5.64 19.23
N ILE A 7 -4.24 -6.77 18.51
CA ILE A 7 -4.53 -6.81 17.07
C ILE A 7 -5.98 -6.39 16.80
N VAL A 8 -6.94 -6.97 17.51
CA VAL A 8 -8.37 -6.63 17.37
C VAL A 8 -8.64 -5.17 17.72
N GLU A 9 -8.03 -4.65 18.78
CA GLU A 9 -8.11 -3.23 19.15
C GLU A 9 -7.55 -2.32 18.04
N SER A 10 -6.45 -2.71 17.42
CA SER A 10 -5.85 -1.97 16.30
C SER A 10 -6.76 -1.97 15.07
N MET A 11 -7.36 -3.12 14.74
CA MET A 11 -8.35 -3.24 13.65
C MET A 11 -9.57 -2.35 13.92
N ALA A 12 -10.10 -2.38 15.14
CA ALA A 12 -11.25 -1.56 15.53
C ALA A 12 -10.95 -0.05 15.44
N LYS A 13 -9.74 0.35 15.87
CA LYS A 13 -9.27 1.73 15.76
C LYS A 13 -9.14 2.15 14.29
N ALA A 14 -8.48 1.36 13.45
CA ALA A 14 -8.30 1.66 12.04
C ALA A 14 -9.65 1.75 11.30
N ALA A 15 -10.58 0.83 11.58
CA ALA A 15 -11.93 0.88 11.02
C ALA A 15 -12.66 2.18 11.40
N LYS A 16 -12.57 2.58 12.68
CA LYS A 16 -13.17 3.83 13.17
C LYS A 16 -12.55 5.06 12.50
N GLU A 17 -11.22 5.12 12.38
CA GLU A 17 -10.50 6.24 11.75
C GLU A 17 -10.83 6.37 10.26
N ALA A 18 -10.97 5.23 9.56
CA ALA A 18 -11.38 5.20 8.17
C ALA A 18 -12.89 5.46 7.97
N GLY A 19 -13.69 5.50 9.04
CA GLY A 19 -15.14 5.65 8.96
C GLY A 19 -15.86 4.43 8.37
N VAL A 20 -15.28 3.24 8.54
CA VAL A 20 -15.86 1.97 8.06
C VAL A 20 -16.32 1.08 9.22
N THR A 21 -17.23 0.15 8.93
CA THR A 21 -17.78 -0.78 9.93
C THR A 21 -17.43 -2.22 9.57
N ILE A 22 -16.93 -2.97 10.55
CA ILE A 22 -16.76 -4.43 10.42
C ILE A 22 -18.13 -5.06 10.70
N VAL A 23 -18.80 -5.54 9.64
CA VAL A 23 -20.21 -6.00 9.70
C VAL A 23 -20.37 -7.52 9.88
N ALA A 24 -19.33 -8.30 9.57
CA ALA A 24 -19.32 -9.74 9.68
C ALA A 24 -17.89 -10.25 9.94
N GLY A 25 -17.77 -11.46 10.47
CA GLY A 25 -16.48 -12.10 10.72
C GLY A 25 -16.62 -13.59 11.01
N ASP A 26 -15.50 -14.29 10.87
CA ASP A 26 -15.36 -15.71 11.22
C ASP A 26 -14.04 -15.91 11.97
N THR A 27 -13.96 -16.95 12.79
CA THR A 27 -12.72 -17.31 13.49
C THR A 27 -12.50 -18.80 13.40
N LYS A 28 -11.27 -19.18 13.04
CA LYS A 28 -10.82 -20.56 12.98
C LYS A 28 -9.58 -20.71 13.85
N VAL A 29 -9.57 -21.76 14.67
CA VAL A 29 -8.42 -22.14 15.49
C VAL A 29 -7.90 -23.46 14.95
N VAL A 30 -6.59 -23.51 14.71
CA VAL A 30 -5.90 -24.68 14.18
C VAL A 30 -4.92 -25.20 15.22
N GLU A 31 -4.49 -26.45 15.05
CA GLU A 31 -3.47 -27.06 15.90
C GLU A 31 -2.11 -26.36 15.74
N GLN A 32 -1.26 -26.51 16.75
CA GLN A 32 0.09 -25.98 16.74
C GLN A 32 0.87 -26.51 15.52
N GLY A 33 1.56 -25.61 14.82
CA GLY A 33 2.30 -25.94 13.59
C GLY A 33 1.48 -25.84 12.30
N ASN A 34 0.14 -25.74 12.39
CA ASN A 34 -0.75 -25.55 11.23
C ASN A 34 -1.08 -24.06 10.98
N GLY A 35 -0.39 -23.15 11.66
CA GLY A 35 -0.46 -21.70 11.47
C GLY A 35 0.72 -21.00 12.16
N ASP A 36 1.22 -19.93 11.55
CA ASP A 36 2.34 -19.14 12.08
C ASP A 36 1.82 -17.83 12.70
N GLY A 37 1.37 -17.92 13.95
CA GLY A 37 0.74 -16.81 14.65
C GLY A 37 -0.73 -16.64 14.29
N VAL A 38 -1.07 -15.61 13.51
CA VAL A 38 -2.45 -15.29 13.11
C VAL A 38 -2.49 -14.80 11.66
N PHE A 39 -3.42 -15.34 10.88
CA PHE A 39 -3.75 -14.86 9.55
C PHE A 39 -5.10 -14.15 9.59
N ILE A 40 -5.20 -13.02 8.89
CA ILE A 40 -6.40 -12.19 8.85
C ILE A 40 -6.73 -11.95 7.39
N THR A 41 -7.96 -12.28 7.01
CA THR A 41 -8.52 -11.98 5.69
C THR A 41 -9.62 -10.94 5.86
N THR A 42 -9.57 -9.88 5.06
CA THR A 42 -10.59 -8.83 5.05
C THR A 42 -11.18 -8.69 3.66
N THR A 43 -12.50 -8.54 3.59
CA THR A 43 -13.22 -8.21 2.35
C THR A 43 -13.93 -6.89 2.56
N GLY A 44 -13.72 -5.95 1.65
CA GLY A 44 -14.36 -4.63 1.65
C GLY A 44 -15.34 -4.48 0.49
N LEU A 45 -16.39 -3.69 0.70
CA LEU A 45 -17.30 -3.24 -0.35
C LEU A 45 -17.49 -1.74 -0.22
N GLY A 46 -17.54 -1.05 -1.35
CA GLY A 46 -17.78 0.39 -1.45
C GLY A 46 -18.52 0.72 -2.75
N PHE A 47 -18.96 1.97 -2.86
CA PHE A 47 -19.66 2.47 -4.03
C PHE A 47 -18.79 3.51 -4.73
N LEU A 48 -18.72 3.42 -6.05
CA LEU A 48 -18.11 4.45 -6.87
C LEU A 48 -19.18 5.53 -7.16
N PRO A 49 -18.86 6.84 -7.08
CA PRO A 49 -19.78 7.88 -7.48
C PRO A 49 -20.19 7.75 -8.95
N ASP A 50 -21.41 8.16 -9.28
CA ASP A 50 -21.90 8.14 -10.65
C ASP A 50 -21.03 9.04 -11.55
N GLY A 51 -20.63 8.50 -12.71
CA GLY A 51 -19.84 9.22 -13.71
C GLY A 51 -18.33 9.10 -13.54
N ASP A 52 -17.86 8.55 -12.43
CA ASP A 52 -16.46 8.15 -12.28
C ASP A 52 -16.23 6.80 -12.97
N GLU A 53 -15.29 6.76 -13.91
CA GLU A 53 -14.79 5.51 -14.50
C GLU A 53 -13.27 5.48 -14.30
N LEU A 54 -12.82 4.50 -13.52
CA LEU A 54 -11.41 4.32 -13.20
C LEU A 54 -10.97 2.93 -13.62
N SER A 55 -9.98 2.88 -14.51
CA SER A 55 -9.43 1.61 -14.97
C SER A 55 -8.07 1.84 -15.62
N GLY A 56 -7.18 0.85 -15.48
CA GLY A 56 -5.84 0.90 -16.06
C GLY A 56 -5.88 1.00 -17.59
N ASP A 57 -6.91 0.47 -18.25
CA ASP A 57 -7.10 0.55 -19.70
C ASP A 57 -7.52 1.94 -20.22
N LEU A 58 -7.75 2.92 -19.33
CA LEU A 58 -8.05 4.31 -19.70
C LEU A 58 -6.79 5.17 -19.88
N VAL A 59 -5.61 4.66 -19.50
CA VAL A 59 -4.32 5.38 -19.60
C VAL A 59 -3.91 5.54 -21.07
N ARG A 60 -3.44 6.73 -21.43
CA ARG A 60 -3.05 7.10 -22.80
C ARG A 60 -1.66 7.78 -22.81
N PRO A 61 -0.95 7.76 -23.95
CA PRO A 61 0.26 8.56 -24.10
C PRO A 61 0.00 10.03 -23.79
N GLY A 62 0.85 10.62 -22.95
CA GLY A 62 0.72 12.00 -22.48
C GLY A 62 0.10 12.15 -21.09
N ASP A 63 -0.47 11.08 -20.53
CA ASP A 63 -0.89 11.06 -19.13
C ASP A 63 0.32 11.14 -18.18
N VAL A 64 0.09 11.66 -16.98
CA VAL A 64 1.11 11.82 -15.93
C VAL A 64 0.86 10.86 -14.78
N ILE A 65 1.95 10.40 -14.15
CA ILE A 65 1.91 9.55 -12.96
C ILE A 65 2.25 10.41 -11.74
N LEU A 66 1.45 10.29 -10.69
CA LEU A 66 1.65 10.98 -9.43
C LEU A 66 1.76 9.95 -8.30
N LEU A 67 2.66 10.19 -7.36
CA LEU A 67 2.81 9.41 -6.14
C LEU A 67 2.23 10.19 -4.96
N SER A 68 1.55 9.50 -4.05
CA SER A 68 0.95 10.12 -2.86
C SER A 68 1.94 10.29 -1.70
N GLY A 69 3.14 9.70 -1.78
CA GLY A 69 4.13 9.69 -0.72
C GLY A 69 5.45 9.05 -1.14
N THR A 70 6.32 8.83 -0.15
CA THR A 70 7.61 8.14 -0.31
C THR A 70 7.41 6.65 -0.59
N LEU A 71 8.40 6.00 -1.20
CA LEU A 71 8.41 4.56 -1.46
C LEU A 71 9.27 3.79 -0.45
N GLY A 72 8.88 2.53 -0.20
CA GLY A 72 9.69 1.54 0.52
C GLY A 72 9.63 1.62 2.05
N ASP A 73 8.96 2.62 2.63
CA ASP A 73 8.81 2.80 4.08
C ASP A 73 8.29 1.52 4.76
N HIS A 74 7.20 0.91 4.26
CA HIS A 74 6.63 -0.32 4.83
C HIS A 74 7.58 -1.52 4.72
N GLY A 75 8.08 -1.79 3.51
CA GLY A 75 8.92 -2.95 3.22
C GLY A 75 10.17 -2.93 4.11
N VAL A 76 10.85 -1.79 4.17
CA VAL A 76 12.04 -1.62 5.00
C VAL A 76 11.71 -1.68 6.49
N ALA A 77 10.60 -1.08 6.95
CA ALA A 77 10.21 -1.16 8.36
C ALA A 77 10.03 -2.61 8.84
N ILE A 78 9.38 -3.46 8.02
CA ILE A 78 9.19 -4.88 8.34
C ILE A 78 10.50 -5.66 8.26
N MET A 79 11.30 -5.46 7.21
CA MET A 79 12.58 -6.17 7.05
C MET A 79 13.57 -5.82 8.16
N SER A 80 13.64 -4.55 8.55
CA SER A 80 14.51 -4.09 9.65
C SER A 80 14.21 -4.82 10.95
N GLN A 81 12.92 -5.01 11.27
CA GLN A 81 12.49 -5.74 12.46
C GLN A 81 12.77 -7.25 12.36
N ARG A 82 12.66 -7.84 11.16
CA ARG A 82 12.91 -9.28 10.95
C ARG A 82 14.39 -9.65 10.97
N GLU A 83 15.22 -8.83 10.33
CA GLU A 83 16.67 -9.04 10.22
C GLU A 83 17.46 -8.46 11.41
N ASN A 84 16.76 -7.93 12.42
CA ASN A 84 17.34 -7.23 13.58
C ASN A 84 18.31 -6.10 13.19
N LEU A 85 18.01 -5.41 12.09
CA LEU A 85 18.78 -4.24 11.68
C LEU A 85 18.37 -3.05 12.55
N SER A 86 19.37 -2.46 13.21
CA SER A 86 19.18 -1.28 14.04
C SER A 86 19.70 -0.07 13.31
N PHE A 87 18.80 0.85 12.96
CA PHE A 87 19.13 2.17 12.43
C PHE A 87 19.03 3.20 13.56
N ASP A 88 19.81 4.28 13.49
CA ASP A 88 19.79 5.36 14.50
C ASP A 88 18.39 6.00 14.63
N THR A 89 17.66 6.06 13.51
CA THR A 89 16.24 6.44 13.49
C THR A 89 15.41 5.25 13.02
N PRO A 90 14.38 4.83 13.77
CA PRO A 90 13.53 3.72 13.36
C PRO A 90 12.72 4.11 12.12
N ILE A 91 12.82 3.29 11.07
CA ILE A 91 11.97 3.40 9.88
C ILE A 91 10.60 2.82 10.24
N LEU A 92 9.56 3.64 10.11
CA LEU A 92 8.19 3.28 10.45
C LEU A 92 7.41 2.92 9.20
N SER A 93 6.50 1.94 9.34
CA SER A 93 5.53 1.62 8.30
C SER A 93 4.65 2.83 7.99
N ASP A 94 4.34 3.02 6.71
CA ASP A 94 3.43 4.03 6.18
C ASP A 94 1.94 3.60 6.19
N THR A 95 1.62 2.46 6.81
CA THR A 95 0.25 1.92 6.89
C THR A 95 -0.75 2.98 7.35
N ALA A 96 -1.65 3.35 6.44
CA ALA A 96 -2.71 4.33 6.67
C ALA A 96 -3.94 4.02 5.82
N ALA A 97 -5.11 4.49 6.26
CA ALA A 97 -6.33 4.45 5.45
C ALA A 97 -6.33 5.63 4.45
N LEU A 98 -6.38 5.34 3.15
CA LEU A 98 -6.31 6.35 2.09
C LEU A 98 -7.68 6.77 1.54
N ASN A 99 -8.78 6.21 2.04
CA ASN A 99 -10.12 6.48 1.52
C ASN A 99 -10.52 7.97 1.60
N GLY A 100 -10.09 8.69 2.64
CA GLY A 100 -10.31 10.15 2.73
C GLY A 100 -9.51 10.95 1.69
N LEU A 101 -8.26 10.56 1.43
CA LEU A 101 -7.44 11.16 0.37
C LEU A 101 -8.06 10.90 -0.99
N VAL A 102 -8.46 9.65 -1.26
CA VAL A 102 -9.13 9.25 -2.50
C VAL A 102 -10.42 10.06 -2.72
N ALA A 103 -11.26 10.19 -1.70
CA ALA A 103 -12.47 11.01 -1.80
C ALA A 103 -12.18 12.48 -2.14
N THR A 104 -11.09 13.03 -1.60
CA THR A 104 -10.64 14.41 -1.89
C THR A 104 -10.20 14.55 -3.35
N ILE A 105 -9.46 13.57 -3.88
CA ILE A 105 -8.98 13.57 -5.27
C ILE A 105 -10.15 13.48 -6.25
N LEU A 106 -11.13 12.58 -5.99
CA LEU A 106 -12.31 12.44 -6.83
C LEU A 106 -13.15 13.73 -6.83
N ALA A 107 -13.36 14.33 -5.66
CA ALA A 107 -14.11 15.58 -5.52
C ALA A 107 -13.47 16.78 -6.23
N ALA A 108 -12.16 16.72 -6.53
CA ALA A 108 -11.47 17.78 -7.26
C ALA A 108 -11.88 17.85 -8.75
N GLY A 109 -12.61 16.85 -9.26
CA GLY A 109 -13.10 16.84 -10.65
C GLY A 109 -11.98 16.72 -11.69
N THR A 110 -10.84 16.16 -11.29
CA THR A 110 -9.72 15.90 -12.21
C THR A 110 -10.05 14.76 -13.16
N ASN A 111 -9.41 14.73 -14.33
CA ASN A 111 -9.53 13.62 -15.27
C ASN A 111 -8.68 12.42 -14.80
N LEU A 112 -9.01 11.89 -13.63
CA LEU A 112 -8.33 10.76 -13.02
C LEU A 112 -8.64 9.49 -13.83
N LYS A 113 -7.60 8.76 -14.24
CA LYS A 113 -7.75 7.55 -15.06
C LYS A 113 -7.71 6.27 -14.24
N VAL A 114 -6.79 6.19 -13.30
CA VAL A 114 -6.53 4.99 -12.51
C VAL A 114 -5.90 5.39 -11.17
N MET A 115 -6.21 4.63 -10.13
CA MET A 115 -5.51 4.63 -8.85
C MET A 115 -5.17 3.20 -8.48
N ARG A 116 -3.95 2.99 -7.99
CA ARG A 116 -3.47 1.71 -7.46
C ARG A 116 -2.53 1.97 -6.29
N ASP A 117 -2.63 1.13 -5.28
CA ASP A 117 -1.74 1.09 -4.13
C ASP A 117 -0.56 0.15 -4.43
N PRO A 118 0.69 0.64 -4.43
CA PRO A 118 1.88 -0.16 -4.75
C PRO A 118 2.30 -1.03 -3.55
N THR A 119 1.53 -2.09 -3.28
CA THR A 119 1.78 -3.02 -2.17
C THR A 119 2.82 -4.08 -2.55
N ARG A 120 2.41 -5.33 -2.83
CA ARG A 120 3.36 -6.41 -3.16
C ARG A 120 3.95 -6.18 -4.55
N GLY A 121 5.28 -6.09 -4.62
CA GLY A 121 6.02 -5.79 -5.85
C GLY A 121 6.19 -4.30 -6.12
N GLY A 122 5.70 -3.45 -5.20
CA GLY A 122 5.95 -2.02 -5.18
C GLY A 122 5.44 -1.27 -6.40
N LEU A 123 6.09 -0.13 -6.66
CA LEU A 123 5.78 0.72 -7.80
C LEU A 123 6.05 -0.02 -9.12
N ALA A 124 7.12 -0.81 -9.19
CA ALA A 124 7.52 -1.52 -10.39
C ALA A 124 6.42 -2.48 -10.88
N ALA A 125 5.87 -3.32 -10.01
CA ALA A 125 4.76 -4.21 -10.38
C ALA A 125 3.53 -3.40 -10.81
N THR A 126 3.18 -2.37 -10.04
CA THR A 126 2.01 -1.51 -10.28
C THR A 126 2.05 -0.86 -11.67
N VAL A 127 3.17 -0.25 -12.05
CA VAL A 127 3.28 0.39 -13.37
C VAL A 127 3.31 -0.64 -14.50
N ASN A 128 3.91 -1.82 -14.30
CA ASN A 128 3.89 -2.89 -15.30
C ASN A 128 2.46 -3.41 -15.54
N GLU A 129 1.65 -3.56 -14.48
CA GLU A 129 0.24 -3.93 -14.61
C GLU A 129 -0.54 -2.89 -15.42
N ILE A 130 -0.36 -1.59 -15.11
CA ILE A 130 -1.04 -0.50 -15.81
C ILE A 130 -0.60 -0.44 -17.27
N ALA A 131 0.70 -0.53 -17.55
CA ALA A 131 1.25 -0.54 -18.89
C ALA A 131 0.68 -1.71 -19.72
N HIS A 132 0.59 -2.90 -19.11
CA HIS A 132 0.01 -4.07 -19.76
C HIS A 132 -1.48 -3.91 -20.07
N GLN A 133 -2.27 -3.38 -19.12
CA GLN A 133 -3.71 -3.17 -19.28
C GLN A 133 -4.05 -2.12 -20.35
N SER A 134 -3.23 -1.07 -20.46
CA SER A 134 -3.43 0.03 -21.42
C SER A 134 -2.72 -0.14 -22.76
N GLY A 135 -1.75 -1.04 -22.86
CA GLY A 135 -0.91 -1.20 -24.05
C GLY A 135 0.02 -0.01 -24.30
N VAL A 136 0.41 0.74 -23.26
CA VAL A 136 1.32 1.88 -23.35
C VAL A 136 2.68 1.57 -22.72
N GLY A 137 3.69 2.39 -23.04
CA GLY A 137 4.94 2.44 -22.28
C GLY A 137 4.86 3.46 -21.15
N ILE A 138 5.46 3.15 -20.00
CA ILE A 138 5.59 4.07 -18.86
C ILE A 138 7.07 4.42 -18.69
N HIS A 139 7.34 5.73 -18.59
CA HIS A 139 8.67 6.27 -18.32
C HIS A 139 8.64 6.92 -16.94
N LEU A 140 9.56 6.52 -16.06
CA LEU A 140 9.74 7.10 -14.74
C LEU A 140 11.07 7.88 -14.71
N ASP A 141 11.05 9.08 -14.15
CA ASP A 141 12.25 9.86 -13.86
C ASP A 141 12.67 9.57 -12.42
N GLU A 142 13.77 8.84 -12.26
CA GLU A 142 14.30 8.41 -10.97
C GLU A 142 14.51 9.58 -9.99
N ALA A 143 14.96 10.73 -10.49
CA ALA A 143 15.20 11.92 -9.65
C ALA A 143 13.91 12.49 -9.03
N ASN A 144 12.74 12.14 -9.59
CA ASN A 144 11.44 12.57 -9.11
C ASN A 144 10.72 11.49 -8.27
N ILE A 145 11.35 10.35 -8.02
CA ILE A 145 10.80 9.29 -7.15
C ILE A 145 11.21 9.60 -5.69
N PRO A 146 10.26 9.94 -4.81
CA PRO A 146 10.58 10.27 -3.43
C PRO A 146 10.90 8.99 -2.64
N VAL A 147 12.13 8.89 -2.16
CA VAL A 147 12.57 7.86 -1.21
C VAL A 147 13.21 8.56 -0.02
N ARG A 148 12.95 8.09 1.21
CA ARG A 148 13.61 8.65 2.38
C ARG A 148 15.08 8.22 2.40
N PRO A 149 16.03 9.08 2.83
CA PRO A 149 17.44 8.71 2.91
C PRO A 149 17.70 7.44 3.74
N GLU A 150 16.95 7.23 4.82
CA GLU A 150 17.08 6.04 5.66
C GLU A 150 16.59 4.77 4.96
N VAL A 151 15.54 4.88 4.14
CA VAL A 151 15.01 3.78 3.32
C VAL A 151 15.98 3.44 2.20
N GLU A 152 16.56 4.45 1.54
CA GLU A 152 17.57 4.27 0.50
C GLU A 152 18.82 3.56 1.05
N ALA A 153 19.37 4.04 2.18
CA ALA A 153 20.51 3.41 2.84
C ALA A 153 20.22 1.96 3.27
N ALA A 154 19.01 1.68 3.75
CA ALA A 154 18.60 0.32 4.08
C ALA A 154 18.49 -0.58 2.84
N CYS A 155 17.94 -0.07 1.74
CA CYS A 155 17.86 -0.77 0.47
C CYS A 155 19.25 -1.09 -0.07
N GLU A 156 20.18 -0.13 -0.05
CA GLU A 156 21.57 -0.34 -0.45
C GLU A 156 22.26 -1.44 0.38
N LEU A 157 22.10 -1.40 1.70
CA LEU A 157 22.69 -2.39 2.61
C LEU A 157 22.15 -3.81 2.35
N LEU A 158 20.85 -3.91 2.06
CA LEU A 158 20.16 -5.18 1.86
C LEU A 158 20.21 -5.69 0.41
N GLY A 159 20.73 -4.88 -0.53
CA GLY A 159 20.71 -5.20 -1.96
C GLY A 159 19.30 -5.21 -2.55
N LEU A 160 18.43 -4.33 -2.04
CA LEU A 160 17.05 -4.17 -2.47
C LEU A 160 16.89 -2.92 -3.34
N ASP A 161 15.82 -2.90 -4.11
CA ASP A 161 15.40 -1.75 -4.90
C ASP A 161 14.08 -1.21 -4.29
N PRO A 162 14.03 0.08 -3.88
CA PRO A 162 12.85 0.68 -3.27
C PRO A 162 11.61 0.65 -4.19
N LEU A 163 11.77 0.49 -5.51
CA LEU A 163 10.64 0.35 -6.43
C LEU A 163 9.94 -1.01 -6.34
N ASN A 164 10.57 -2.03 -5.74
CA ASN A 164 10.08 -3.41 -5.73
C ASN A 164 9.50 -3.86 -4.36
N ILE A 165 9.55 -3.01 -3.34
CA ILE A 165 9.22 -3.36 -1.94
C ILE A 165 8.05 -2.55 -1.38
#